data_AF-A0A518GEE4-F1
#
_entry.id   AF-A0A518GEE4-F1
#
_cell.length_a   1.000
_cell.length_b   1.000
_cell.length_c   1.000
_cell.angle_alpha   90.00
_cell.angle_beta   90.00
_cell.angle_gamma   90.00
#
_symmetry.space_group_name_H-M   'P 1'
#
loop_
_entity.id
_entity.type
_entity.pdbx_description
1 polymer ?
#
loop_
_entity_poly.entity_id
_entity_poly.type
_entity_poly.pdbx_seq_one_letter_code
_entity_poly.pdbx_strand_id
1 'polypeptide(L)'
;METMLGILAMAALAAGVIGWLWITVMAFSEGETLWGVGCMIISPLCIVYGLMNFQELKLPFFLVLGGFVGRIAIGAITIGMS
;
A
#
# COMPACT_ATOMS: atom_id res chain seq x y z
N MET A 1 4.23 -9.51 23.61
CA MET A 1 4.56 -8.36 22.74
C MET A 1 4.84 -8.80 21.31
N GLU A 2 5.65 -9.83 21.10
CA GLU A 2 5.96 -10.36 19.75
C GLU A 2 4.71 -10.78 18.96
N THR A 3 3.79 -11.50 19.58
CA THR A 3 2.52 -11.90 18.93
C THR A 3 1.65 -10.71 18.51
N MET A 4 1.60 -9.65 19.33
CA MET A 4 0.86 -8.42 19.03
C MET A 4 1.50 -7.66 17.86
N LEU A 5 2.83 -7.52 17.87
CA LEU A 5 3.59 -6.93 16.75
C LEU A 5 3.40 -7.73 15.46
N GLY A 6 3.40 -9.07 15.54
CA GLY A 6 3.12 -9.95 14.40
C GLY A 6 1.74 -9.72 13.81
N ILE A 7 0.69 -9.63 14.64
CA ILE A 7 -0.68 -9.34 14.18
C ILE A 7 -0.74 -7.95 13.50
N LEU A 8 -0.13 -6.93 14.11
CA LEU A 8 -0.08 -5.59 13.53
C LEU A 8 0.68 -5.57 12.19
N ALA A 9 1.77 -6.33 12.07
CA ALA A 9 2.54 -6.44 10.83
C ALA A 9 1.70 -7.06 9.72
N MET A 10 0.93 -8.11 10.04
CA MET A 10 0.03 -8.77 9.10
C MET A 10 -1.13 -7.87 8.70
N ALA A 11 -1.71 -7.10 9.63
CA ALA A 11 -2.76 -6.14 9.33
C ALA A 11 -2.25 -5.01 8.41
N ALA A 12 -1.06 -4.47 8.68
CA ALA A 12 -0.42 -3.45 7.84
C ALA A 12 -0.09 -3.99 6.45
N LEU A 13 0.40 -5.23 6.35
CA LEU A 13 0.60 -5.91 5.07
C LEU A 13 -0.70 -6.04 4.29
N ALA A 14 -1.76 -6.54 4.94
CA ALA A 14 -3.06 -6.74 4.30
C ALA A 14 -3.65 -5.42 3.79
N ALA A 15 -3.66 -4.37 4.63
CA ALA A 15 -4.11 -3.05 4.23
C ALA A 15 -3.32 -2.51 3.02
N GLY A 16 -1.99 -2.64 3.05
CA GLY A 16 -1.14 -2.20 1.95
C GLY A 16 -1.42 -2.93 0.64
N VAL A 17 -1.58 -4.26 0.70
CA VAL A 17 -1.90 -5.09 -0.47
C VAL A 17 -3.29 -4.77 -1.02
N ILE A 18 -4.29 -4.61 -0.15
CA ILE A 18 -5.66 -4.26 -0.57
C ILE A 18 -5.67 -2.91 -1.29
N GLY A 19 -5.04 -1.88 -0.70
CA GLY A 19 -4.94 -0.58 -1.35
C GLY A 19 -4.23 -0.66 -2.70
N TRP A 20 -3.15 -1.44 -2.78
CA TRP A 20 -2.33 -1.56 -3.99
C TRP A 20 -3.09 -2.23 -5.13
N LEU A 21 -3.74 -3.35 -4.85
CA LEU A 21 -4.58 -4.05 -5.82
C LEU A 21 -5.76 -3.20 -6.26
N TRP A 22 -6.38 -2.44 -5.34
CA TRP A 22 -7.48 -1.54 -5.69
C TRP A 22 -7.03 -0.48 -6.70
N ILE A 23 -5.94 0.24 -6.42
CA ILE A 23 -5.39 1.25 -7.35
C ILE A 23 -5.07 0.61 -8.71
N THR A 24 -4.43 -0.56 -8.68
CA THR A 24 -4.05 -1.29 -9.90
C THR A 24 -5.28 -1.64 -10.75
N VAL A 25 -6.33 -2.17 -10.13
CA VAL A 25 -7.60 -2.52 -10.81
C VAL A 25 -8.30 -1.27 -11.33
N MET A 26 -8.27 -0.16 -10.59
CA MET A 26 -8.87 1.10 -11.04
C MET A 26 -8.18 1.63 -12.29
N ALA A 27 -6.84 1.62 -12.31
CA ALA A 27 -6.05 2.03 -13.47
C ALA A 27 -6.40 1.22 -14.73
N PHE A 28 -6.57 -0.10 -14.60
CA PHE A 28 -7.03 -0.91 -15.73
C PHE A 28 -8.48 -0.62 -16.13
N SER A 29 -9.35 -0.35 -15.15
CA SER A 29 -10.78 -0.07 -15.38
C SER A 29 -11.01 1.25 -16.11
N GLU A 30 -10.14 2.25 -15.92
CA GLU A 30 -10.20 3.54 -16.62
C GLU A 30 -9.53 3.52 -18.01
N GLY A 31 -9.01 2.37 -18.44
CA GLY A 31 -8.32 2.23 -19.72
C GLY A 31 -6.86 2.71 -19.70
N GLU A 32 -6.33 3.10 -18.53
CA GLU A 32 -4.94 3.52 -18.34
C GLU A 32 -4.02 2.31 -18.16
N THR A 33 -3.95 1.45 -19.18
CA THR A 33 -3.27 0.14 -19.12
C THR A 33 -1.79 0.25 -18.77
N LEU A 34 -1.10 1.30 -19.22
CA LEU A 34 0.31 1.52 -18.89
C LEU A 34 0.51 1.81 -17.39
N TRP A 35 -0.40 2.56 -16.78
CA TRP A 35 -0.40 2.80 -15.34
C TRP A 35 -0.76 1.53 -14.55
N GLY A 36 -1.74 0.75 -15.01
CA GLY A 36 -2.08 -0.54 -14.42
C GLY A 36 -0.90 -1.52 -14.41
N VAL A 37 -0.18 -1.66 -15.54
CA VAL A 37 1.04 -2.48 -15.62
C VAL A 37 2.15 -1.90 -14.75
N GLY A 38 2.34 -0.58 -14.79
CA GLY A 38 3.34 0.11 -13.96
C GLY A 38 3.12 -0.13 -12.47
N CYS A 39 1.88 -0.02 -12.01
CA CYS A 39 1.44 -0.35 -10.67
C CYS A 39 1.78 -1.80 -10.27
N MET A 40 1.57 -2.76 -11.17
CA MET A 40 1.78 -4.19 -10.91
C MET A 40 3.27 -4.55 -10.78
N ILE A 41 4.12 -3.96 -11.60
CA ILE A 41 5.57 -4.26 -11.62
C ILE A 41 6.33 -3.41 -10.60
N ILE A 42 5.96 -2.14 -10.48
CA ILE A 42 6.66 -1.14 -9.68
C ILE A 42 5.66 -0.57 -8.68
N SER A 43 5.53 -1.21 -7.51
CA SER A 43 4.59 -0.78 -6.46
C SER A 43 4.66 0.71 -6.09
N PRO A 44 5.83 1.39 -6.11
CA PRO A 44 5.90 2.85 -5.91
C PRO A 44 5.12 3.67 -6.95
N LEU A 45 5.00 3.22 -8.20
CA LEU A 45 4.22 3.92 -9.22
C LEU A 45 2.74 3.99 -8.86
N CYS A 46 2.25 3.03 -8.08
CA CYS A 46 0.87 3.02 -7.62
C CYS A 46 0.55 4.13 -6.61
N ILE A 47 1.54 4.58 -5.84
CA ILE A 47 1.40 5.76 -4.99
C ILE A 47 1.33 7.03 -5.85
N VAL A 48 2.14 7.12 -6.90
CA VAL A 48 2.13 8.26 -7.84
C VAL A 48 0.78 8.35 -8.55
N TYR A 49 0.30 7.24 -9.11
CA TYR A 49 -0.99 7.17 -9.77
C TYR A 49 -2.16 7.50 -8.82
N GLY A 50 -2.15 6.91 -7.62
CA GLY A 50 -3.15 7.22 -6.59
C GLY A 50 -3.15 8.68 -6.16
N LEU A 51 -2.00 9.36 -6.22
CA LEU A 51 -1.89 10.81 -5.94
C LEU A 51 -2.41 11.66 -7.11
N MET A 52 -2.16 11.25 -8.36
CA MET A 52 -2.68 11.94 -9.54
C MET A 52 -4.21 11.89 -9.59
N ASN A 53 -4.78 10.72 -9.27
CA ASN A 53 -6.23 10.49 -9.22
C ASN A 53 -6.77 10.53 -7.79
N PHE A 54 -6.22 11.41 -6.95
CA PHE A 54 -6.46 11.41 -5.50
C PHE A 54 -7.93 11.57 -5.14
N GLN A 55 -8.74 12.35 -5.87
CA GLN A 55 -10.15 12.55 -5.50
C GLN A 55 -10.94 11.24 -5.46
N GLU A 56 -10.66 10.32 -6.37
CA GLU A 56 -11.34 9.04 -6.49
C GLU A 56 -10.61 7.93 -5.71
N LEU A 57 -9.29 8.05 -5.57
CA LEU A 57 -8.43 7.05 -4.96
C LEU A 57 -7.97 7.36 -3.53
N LYS A 58 -8.58 8.33 -2.82
CA LYS A 58 -8.16 8.69 -1.44
C LYS A 58 -8.05 7.48 -0.53
N LEU A 59 -9.11 6.68 -0.45
CA LEU A 59 -9.17 5.53 0.43
C LEU A 59 -8.08 4.50 0.09
N PRO A 60 -8.00 3.97 -1.15
CA PRO A 60 -6.97 3.00 -1.48
C PRO A 60 -5.55 3.59 -1.40
N PHE A 61 -5.35 4.88 -1.69
CA PHE A 61 -4.09 5.57 -1.48
C PHE A 61 -3.65 5.53 -0.01
N PHE A 62 -4.54 5.89 0.94
CA PHE A 62 -4.22 5.84 2.36
C PHE A 62 -4.02 4.41 2.88
N LEU A 63 -4.68 3.41 2.30
CA LEU A 63 -4.44 2.00 2.62
C LEU A 63 -3.03 1.55 2.22
N VAL A 64 -2.57 1.89 1.02
CA VAL A 64 -1.18 1.63 0.58
C VAL A 64 -0.19 2.34 1.47
N LEU A 65 -0.39 3.65 1.67
CA LEU A 65 0.53 4.50 2.42
C LEU A 65 0.59 4.07 3.90
N GLY A 66 -0.55 3.83 4.52
CA GLY A 66 -0.65 3.35 5.90
C GLY A 66 -0.04 1.96 6.08
N GLY A 67 -0.27 1.04 5.13
CA GLY A 67 0.37 -0.27 5.14
C GLY A 67 1.89 -0.17 5.02
N PHE A 68 2.40 0.69 4.14
CA PHE A 68 3.83 0.92 3.96
C PHE A 68 4.48 1.54 5.20
N VAL A 69 3.95 2.67 5.68
CA VAL A 69 4.45 3.36 6.88
C VAL A 69 4.35 2.46 8.11
N GLY A 70 3.24 1.73 8.27
CA GLY A 70 3.04 0.79 9.37
C GLY A 70 4.11 -0.29 9.40
N ARG A 71 4.47 -0.87 8.25
CA ARG A 71 5.54 -1.87 8.18
C ARG A 71 6.92 -1.31 8.54
N ILE A 72 7.24 -0.09 8.10
CA ILE A 72 8.49 0.57 8.46
C ILE A 72 8.53 0.85 9.97
N ALA A 73 7.45 1.38 10.54
CA ALA A 73 7.35 1.66 11.97
C ALA A 73 7.49 0.39 12.81
N ILE A 74 6.79 -0.69 12.44
CA ILE A 74 6.89 -1.99 13.13
C ILE A 74 8.31 -2.54 13.03
N GLY A 75 8.93 -2.50 11.85
CA GLY A 75 10.31 -2.95 11.67
C GLY A 75 11.31 -2.16 12.53
N ALA A 76 11.17 -0.84 12.60
CA ALA A 76 12.00 0.01 13.45
C ALA A 76 11.82 -0.32 14.95
N ILE A 77 10.59 -0.57 15.39
CA ILE A 77 10.30 -1.00 16.77
C ILE A 77 10.95 -2.36 17.05
N THR A 78 10.83 -3.32 16.14
CA THR A 78 11.42 -4.65 16.31
C THR A 78 12.95 -4.60 16.40
N ILE A 79 13.62 -3.77 15.58
CA ILE A 79 15.08 -3.58 15.64
C ILE A 79 15.48 -2.84 16.92
N GLY A 80 14.71 -1.86 17.38
CA GLY A 80 15.00 -1.16 18.63
C GLY A 80 14.81 -2.02 19.89
N MET A 81 14.12 -3.14 19.78
CA MET A 81 13.89 -4.10 20.87
C MET A 81 14.92 -5.25 20.89
N SER A 82 15.73 -5.42 19.84
CA SER A 82 16.80 -6.43 19.75
C SER A 82 18.13 -5.91 20.29
#